data_AF-D7DWJ9-F1
#
_entry.id   AF-D7DWJ9-F1
#
_cell.length_a   1.000
_cell.length_b   1.000
_cell.length_c   1.000
_cell.angle_alpha   90.00
_cell.angle_beta   90.00
_cell.angle_gamma   90.00
#
_symmetry.space_group_name_H-M   'P 1'
#
loop_
_entity.id
_entity.type
_entity.pdbx_description
1 polymer ?
#
loop_
_entity_poly.entity_id
_entity_poly.type
_entity_poly.pdbx_seq_one_letter_code
_entity_poly.pdbx_strand_id
1 'polypeptide(L)'
;MNENIKPAEIITYDFEIRFLEENPKKFLRLDLNRLEHNHEDKRKRFHIHPGNDDLMIHASPMSPLEILHLFLYNLKKPERPRT
;
A
#
# COMPACT_ATOMS: atom_id res chain seq x y z
N MET A 1 20.18 4.37 -29.09
CA MET A 1 19.45 4.16 -27.81
C MET A 1 19.21 2.66 -27.70
N ASN A 2 19.61 2.02 -26.61
CA ASN A 2 19.54 0.55 -26.49
C ASN A 2 18.09 0.05 -26.55
N GLU A 3 17.75 -0.61 -27.65
CA GLU A 3 16.49 -1.32 -27.85
C GLU A 3 16.56 -2.66 -27.13
N ASN A 4 16.14 -2.70 -25.84
CA ASN A 4 15.60 -3.88 -25.11
C ASN A 4 15.55 -3.71 -23.58
N ILE A 5 15.54 -2.49 -23.05
CA ILE A 5 15.28 -2.31 -21.61
C ILE A 5 13.77 -2.45 -21.40
N LYS A 6 13.33 -3.62 -20.91
CA LYS A 6 11.97 -3.76 -20.37
C LYS A 6 11.84 -2.82 -19.16
N PRO A 7 10.76 -2.04 -19.05
CA PRO A 7 10.56 -1.21 -17.88
C PRO A 7 10.50 -2.11 -16.63
N ALA A 8 11.12 -1.66 -15.55
CA ALA A 8 11.03 -2.34 -14.27
C ALA A 8 9.57 -2.34 -13.80
N GLU A 9 9.07 -3.49 -13.34
CA GLU A 9 7.71 -3.65 -12.84
C GLU A 9 7.72 -4.04 -11.37
N ILE A 10 6.81 -3.43 -10.60
CA ILE A 10 6.58 -3.77 -9.19
C ILE A 10 5.62 -4.95 -9.15
N ILE A 11 6.14 -6.09 -8.72
CA ILE A 11 5.39 -7.35 -8.67
C ILE A 11 4.83 -7.65 -7.27
N THR A 12 5.38 -7.03 -6.23
CA THR A 12 4.97 -7.20 -4.83
C THR A 12 5.54 -6.11 -3.93
N TYR A 13 4.89 -5.86 -2.80
CA TYR A 13 5.39 -5.12 -1.64
C TYR A 13 4.49 -5.43 -0.44
N ASP A 14 5.04 -5.26 0.76
CA ASP A 14 4.35 -5.27 2.04
C ASP A 14 4.99 -4.17 2.88
N PHE A 15 4.19 -3.18 3.30
CA PHE A 15 4.65 -2.20 4.28
C PHE A 15 3.50 -1.59 5.08
N GLU A 16 3.87 -1.11 6.27
CA GLU A 16 2.96 -0.65 7.31
C GLU A 16 3.24 0.82 7.67
N ILE A 17 2.20 1.64 7.65
CA ILE A 17 2.22 3.02 8.12
C ILE A 17 1.63 3.03 9.53
N ARG A 18 2.37 3.57 10.50
CA ARG A 18 1.91 3.74 11.89
C ARG A 18 1.50 5.18 12.16
N PHE A 19 0.36 5.34 12.81
CA PHE A 19 -0.10 6.65 13.25
C PHE A 19 0.34 6.90 14.69
N LEU A 20 0.64 8.16 15.02
CA LEU A 20 0.82 8.61 16.40
C LEU A 20 -0.56 9.02 16.98
N GLU A 21 -0.70 8.99 18.30
CA GLU A 21 -1.93 9.32 19.05
C GLU A 21 -3.10 8.32 18.89
N GLU A 22 -4.22 8.57 19.59
CA GLU A 22 -5.45 7.75 19.64
C GLU A 22 -6.19 7.68 18.29
N ASN A 23 -5.50 7.23 17.25
CA ASN A 23 -6.12 6.93 15.97
C ASN A 23 -6.90 5.61 16.12
N PRO A 24 -8.21 5.55 15.78
CA PRO A 24 -9.02 4.34 15.92
C PRO A 24 -8.41 3.15 15.16
N LYS A 25 -7.66 3.43 14.10
CA LYS A 25 -6.83 2.45 13.39
C LYS A 25 -5.37 2.78 13.67
N LYS A 26 -4.71 1.98 14.52
CA LYS A 26 -3.31 2.17 14.96
C LYS A 26 -2.30 2.16 13.80
N PHE A 27 -2.63 1.47 12.72
CA PHE A 27 -1.79 1.34 11.54
C PHE A 27 -2.64 1.19 10.28
N LEU A 28 -1.99 1.37 9.13
CA LEU A 28 -2.50 1.06 7.81
C LEU A 28 -1.47 0.19 7.10
N ARG A 29 -1.83 -1.04 6.71
CA ARG A 29 -0.96 -1.92 5.92
C ARG A 29 -1.46 -2.04 4.49
N LEU A 30 -0.52 -2.09 3.55
CA LEU A 30 -0.74 -2.11 2.11
C LEU A 30 0.04 -3.26 1.49
N ASP A 31 -0.70 -4.27 1.00
CA ASP A 31 -0.12 -5.54 0.58
C ASP A 31 -0.43 -5.79 -0.89
N LEU A 32 0.62 -5.99 -1.68
CA LEU A 32 0.53 -6.47 -3.05
C LEU A 32 1.13 -7.88 -3.12
N ASN A 33 0.27 -8.89 -3.15
CA ASN A 33 0.70 -10.29 -3.17
C ASN A 33 1.14 -10.75 -4.56
N ARG A 34 2.22 -11.54 -4.63
CA ARG A 34 2.61 -12.29 -5.85
C ARG A 34 1.58 -13.37 -6.14
N LEU A 35 1.46 -13.74 -7.41
CA LEU A 35 0.59 -14.82 -7.90
C LEU A 35 1.03 -16.25 -7.47
N GLU A 36 2.04 -16.40 -6.62
CA GLU A 36 2.66 -17.72 -6.42
C GLU A 36 1.96 -18.52 -5.31
N HIS A 37 1.45 -19.68 -5.75
CA HIS A 37 0.84 -20.81 -5.02
C HIS A 37 -0.69 -20.80 -4.89
N ASN A 38 -1.30 -21.51 -5.86
CA ASN A 38 -2.64 -22.09 -5.89
C ASN A 38 -3.86 -21.15 -5.77
N HIS A 39 -4.88 -21.52 -6.55
CA HIS A 39 -6.24 -20.97 -6.64
C HIS A 39 -6.45 -19.88 -7.71
N GLU A 40 -6.74 -20.38 -8.92
CA GLU A 40 -7.76 -20.00 -9.92
C GLU A 40 -8.16 -18.54 -10.22
N ASP A 41 -7.80 -17.53 -9.44
CA ASP A 41 -8.13 -16.13 -9.73
C ASP A 41 -6.88 -15.33 -10.13
N LYS A 42 -6.71 -15.16 -11.44
CA LYS A 42 -5.56 -14.52 -12.12
C LYS A 42 -5.45 -13.01 -11.90
N ARG A 43 -5.75 -12.48 -10.72
CA ARG A 43 -5.70 -11.04 -10.44
C ARG A 43 -4.70 -10.76 -9.32
N LYS A 44 -3.80 -9.79 -9.54
CA LYS A 44 -3.00 -9.18 -8.47
C LYS A 44 -3.98 -8.77 -7.36
N ARG A 45 -3.83 -9.32 -6.16
CA ARG A 45 -4.67 -8.96 -5.02
C ARG A 45 -3.97 -7.86 -4.25
N PHE A 46 -4.55 -6.67 -4.35
CA PHE A 46 -4.14 -5.52 -3.56
C PHE A 46 -5.06 -5.43 -2.35
N HIS A 47 -4.48 -5.51 -1.17
CA HIS A 47 -5.19 -5.44 0.10
C HIS A 47 -4.82 -4.16 0.84
N ILE A 48 -5.81 -3.58 1.51
CA ILE A 48 -5.62 -2.50 2.46
C ILE A 48 -6.14 -2.95 3.81
N HIS A 49 -5.30 -2.80 4.84
CA HIS A 49 -5.63 -3.18 6.21
C HIS A 49 -5.62 -1.96 7.14
N PRO A 50 -6.76 -1.29 7.36
CA PRO A 50 -6.90 -0.31 8.43
C PRO A 50 -6.94 -1.02 9.78
N GLY A 51 -5.82 -1.02 10.51
CA GLY A 51 -5.64 -1.86 11.69
C GLY A 51 -5.77 -3.34 11.32
N ASN A 52 -6.61 -4.08 12.04
CA ASN A 52 -6.79 -5.52 11.83
C ASN A 52 -7.84 -5.87 10.76
N ASP A 53 -8.43 -4.88 10.10
CA ASP A 53 -9.43 -5.14 9.05
C ASP A 53 -8.75 -5.63 7.77
N ASP A 54 -9.42 -6.44 6.96
CA ASP A 54 -8.94 -6.88 5.63
C ASP A 54 -9.89 -6.38 4.55
N LEU A 55 -9.49 -5.32 3.84
CA LEU A 55 -10.24 -4.77 2.73
C LEU A 55 -9.58 -5.19 1.41
N MET A 56 -10.21 -6.15 0.75
CA MET A 56 -9.95 -6.47 -0.66
C MET A 56 -10.42 -5.32 -1.54
N ILE A 57 -9.51 -4.71 -2.31
CA ILE A 57 -9.87 -3.65 -3.25
C ILE A 57 -9.86 -4.20 -4.67
N HIS A 58 -10.98 -4.04 -5.38
CA HIS A 58 -11.12 -4.44 -6.79
C HIS A 58 -10.54 -3.41 -7.79
N ALA A 59 -9.70 -2.49 -7.32
CA ALA A 59 -9.08 -1.44 -8.11
C ALA A 59 -7.65 -1.82 -8.51
N SER A 60 -7.09 -1.10 -9.48
CA SER A 60 -5.67 -1.22 -9.83
C SER A 60 -4.79 -1.03 -8.57
N PRO A 61 -3.74 -1.84 -8.38
CA PRO A 61 -2.82 -1.67 -7.25
C PRO A 61 -2.20 -0.27 -7.26
N MET A 62 -2.13 0.38 -6.10
CA MET A 62 -1.37 1.63 -5.97
C MET A 62 0.12 1.35 -6.14
N SER A 63 0.82 2.17 -6.89
CA SER A 63 2.28 2.19 -6.90
C SER A 63 2.82 2.67 -5.54
N PRO A 64 4.03 2.26 -5.14
CA PRO A 64 4.67 2.79 -3.94
C PRO A 64 4.81 4.32 -3.92
N LEU A 65 4.91 4.96 -5.09
CA LEU A 65 4.93 6.43 -5.20
C LEU A 65 3.57 7.05 -4.86
N GLU A 66 2.46 6.46 -5.33
CA GLU A 66 1.11 6.90 -4.95
C GLU A 66 0.88 6.71 -3.45
N ILE A 67 1.37 5.60 -2.88
CA ILE A 67 1.27 5.37 -1.44
C ILE A 67 2.10 6.40 -0.66
N LEU A 68 3.33 6.68 -1.10
CA LEU A 68 4.16 7.70 -0.48
C LEU A 68 3.49 9.08 -0.54
N HIS A 69 2.88 9.41 -1.68
CA HIS A 69 2.11 10.64 -1.83
C HIS A 69 0.94 10.69 -0.85
N LEU A 70 0.17 9.60 -0.75
CA LEU A 70 -0.93 9.47 0.21
C LEU A 70 -0.44 9.67 1.64
N PHE A 71 0.69 9.06 2.01
CA PHE A 71 1.30 9.21 3.33
C PHE A 71 1.73 10.66 3.64
N LEU A 72 2.36 11.33 2.68
CA LEU A 72 2.92 12.66 2.90
C LEU A 72 1.86 13.77 2.94
N TYR A 73 0.79 13.64 2.15
CA TYR A 73 -0.13 14.75 1.90
C TYR A 73 -1.58 14.49 2.31
N ASN A 74 -2.03 13.24 2.31
CA ASN A 74 -3.45 12.91 2.47
C ASN A 74 -3.77 12.23 3.80
N LEU A 75 -2.82 11.48 4.36
CA LEU A 75 -2.92 10.98 5.72
C LEU A 75 -2.58 12.12 6.68
N LYS A 76 -3.57 12.55 7.47
CA LYS A 76 -3.39 13.62 8.45
C LYS A 76 -2.24 13.24 9.39
N LYS A 77 -1.09 13.88 9.21
CA LYS A 77 -0.02 13.89 10.20
C LYS A 77 -0.54 14.66 11.41
N PRO A 78 -0.40 14.16 12.65
CA PRO A 78 -0.80 14.93 13.82
C PRO A 78 -0.07 16.28 13.76
N GLU A 79 -0.82 17.36 13.88
CA GLU A 79 -0.23 18.67 14.12
C GLU A 79 0.58 18.52 15.41
N ARG A 80 1.91 18.62 15.31
CA ARG A 80 2.73 18.72 16.52
C ARG A 80 2.16 19.88 17.33
N PRO A 81 1.91 19.70 18.65
CA PRO A 81 1.66 20.84 19.51
C PRO A 81 2.81 21.82 19.29
N ARG A 82 2.49 23.03 18.82
CA ARG A 82 3.47 24.11 18.82
C ARG A 82 3.74 24.42 20.30
N THR A 83 4.89 23.98 20.78
CA THR A 83 5.45 24.37 22.09
C THR A 83 5.71 25.86 22.13
#